data_AF-A0A8J5I3R0-F1
#
_entry.id   AF-A0A8J5I3R0-F1
#
_cell.length_a   1.000
_cell.length_b   1.000
_cell.length_c   1.000
_cell.angle_alpha   90.00
_cell.angle_beta   90.00
_cell.angle_gamma   90.00
#
_symmetry.space_group_name_H-M   'P 1'
#
loop_
_entity.id
_entity.type
_entity.pdbx_description
1 polymer ?
#
loop_
_entity_poly.entity_id
_entity_poly.type
_entity_poly.pdbx_seq_one_letter_code
_entity_poly.pdbx_strand_id
1 'polypeptide(L)'
;MFSQMTSTYTTSDFTLLESVVMPFVTISSGEECTAMKGESYTDTASLASASTINYSCCINHMRPLIESIQDGFEYFFDDTTVDILNGMIDFSATGGKFVDSVPGTASCTWTDTCSDPAYLIAQQTATRTPGTDDPGKNDIEDITCTMVDKCNSAGTVCSSVCEKGTASISSWLNQTLAYQRNLAFSGQLCYAQIPSTHNSAITLADGYGNRDQLFNANLDSDKSYSYLKTNNHVLSLTDQLGISIRWIEIDTHYFLDDFHTGHCGNLGSNSIETLFDAFDSQLSKYGTILWGPELLGCFPSISGIKTTDEVTTRSSMEEVMDWLEENPTEFVVVYMDTGSDISRLDKHDDLNTLLTDVFGDLIVPQSVLKSLASDSWTGGSINEFIDAGYRVLLLANEDTGLAYGLYDFCGGHEILTTEYIDTLPDSSRKIDGLEIYGNNYFLRSYQVELRYISLSDEGVLTEEFETFLNSSNIDNFVRWNMHLVATDMVDGAKMSALVWSWAENEPSVTTSEASVLMNTSGRWVASTSATKTYKACWSSSSLTWSIVAYVDSCVSGYTYTAPADPYQNYLLKSAISTKGITTTAVVINVTLS
;
A
#
# COMPACT_ATOMS: atom_id res chain seq x y z
N MET A 1 18.81 35.14 -11.92
CA MET A 1 17.58 35.45 -11.16
C MET A 1 17.70 35.09 -9.67
N PHE A 2 17.79 33.80 -9.27
CA PHE A 2 17.95 33.40 -7.85
C PHE A 2 19.15 34.05 -7.15
N SER A 3 20.32 34.08 -7.81
CA SER A 3 21.54 34.77 -7.32
C SER A 3 21.41 36.31 -7.26
N GLN A 4 20.50 36.93 -8.01
CA GLN A 4 20.25 38.38 -7.97
C GLN A 4 19.23 38.76 -6.89
N MET A 5 18.17 37.96 -6.74
CA MET A 5 17.19 38.12 -5.66
C MET A 5 17.85 37.99 -4.29
N THR A 6 18.88 37.13 -4.17
CA THR A 6 19.64 36.90 -2.93
C THR A 6 20.81 37.87 -2.69
N SER A 7 21.22 38.67 -3.68
CA SER A 7 22.36 39.59 -3.55
C SER A 7 21.99 41.09 -3.55
N THR A 8 20.79 41.45 -4.00
CA THR A 8 20.32 42.85 -4.06
C THR A 8 19.40 43.20 -2.89
N TYR A 9 18.64 42.24 -2.38
CA TYR A 9 17.82 42.38 -1.18
C TYR A 9 18.56 41.77 0.01
N THR A 10 18.78 42.56 1.07
CA THR A 10 19.25 41.99 2.33
C THR A 10 18.18 41.03 2.84
N THR A 11 18.60 39.86 3.31
CA THR A 11 17.77 38.72 3.76
C THR A 11 16.74 39.04 4.87
N SER A 12 16.58 40.29 5.29
CA SER A 12 15.59 40.72 6.27
C SER A 12 14.21 41.04 5.67
N ASP A 13 14.12 41.42 4.38
CA ASP A 13 12.89 42.05 3.83
C ASP A 13 12.33 41.36 2.57
N PHE A 14 13.01 40.34 2.03
CA PHE A 14 12.58 39.59 0.85
C PHE A 14 12.72 38.09 1.08
N THR A 15 11.60 37.36 1.04
CA THR A 15 11.57 35.90 1.09
C THR A 15 10.82 35.35 -0.11
N LEU A 16 11.22 34.17 -0.60
CA LEU A 16 10.54 33.55 -1.75
C LEU A 16 9.04 33.38 -1.46
N LEU A 17 8.70 32.88 -0.27
CA LEU A 17 7.31 32.69 0.14
C LEU A 17 6.55 34.02 0.23
N GLU A 18 6.92 34.93 1.12
CA GLU A 18 6.14 36.15 1.37
C GLU A 18 6.18 37.12 0.20
N SER A 19 7.32 37.24 -0.47
CA SER A 19 7.48 38.21 -1.53
C SER A 19 7.00 37.67 -2.86
N VAL A 20 7.24 36.40 -3.20
CA VAL A 20 7.00 35.86 -4.56
C VAL A 20 5.78 34.95 -4.65
N VAL A 21 5.43 34.19 -3.60
CA VAL A 21 4.30 33.25 -3.65
C VAL A 21 3.04 33.91 -3.08
N MET A 22 3.07 34.34 -1.82
CA MET A 22 1.89 34.82 -1.08
C MET A 22 1.09 35.92 -1.80
N PRO A 23 1.69 36.93 -2.46
CA PRO A 23 0.90 37.98 -3.12
C PRO A 23 0.05 37.42 -4.27
N PHE A 24 0.53 36.40 -4.97
CA PHE A 24 -0.21 35.81 -6.08
C PHE A 24 -1.29 34.83 -5.62
N VAL A 25 -1.35 34.53 -4.31
CA VAL A 25 -2.37 33.64 -3.72
C VAL A 25 -3.26 34.32 -2.66
N THR A 26 -3.08 35.63 -2.40
CA THR A 26 -3.83 36.35 -1.33
C THR A 26 -4.47 37.65 -1.77
N ILE A 27 -4.19 38.17 -2.97
CA ILE A 27 -4.77 39.46 -3.39
C ILE A 27 -6.20 39.25 -3.86
N SER A 28 -7.12 40.04 -3.28
CA SER A 28 -8.52 39.99 -3.64
C SER A 28 -8.80 40.43 -5.08
N SER A 29 -9.86 39.87 -5.66
CA SER A 29 -10.24 40.19 -7.03
C SER A 29 -10.60 41.67 -7.19
N GLY A 30 -9.97 42.34 -8.16
CA GLY A 30 -10.12 43.76 -8.44
C GLY A 30 -9.10 44.67 -7.73
N GLU A 31 -8.29 44.13 -6.81
CA GLU A 31 -7.21 44.87 -6.12
C GLU A 31 -5.82 44.56 -6.67
N GLU A 32 -5.69 43.64 -7.63
CA GLU A 32 -4.41 43.11 -8.14
C GLU A 32 -3.49 44.22 -8.63
N CYS A 33 -4.01 45.17 -9.43
CA CYS A 33 -3.20 46.26 -9.98
C CYS A 33 -2.84 47.34 -8.96
N THR A 34 -3.57 47.44 -7.86
CA THR A 34 -3.24 48.34 -6.75
C THR A 34 -2.17 47.68 -5.89
N ALA A 35 -2.41 46.43 -5.49
CA ALA A 35 -1.47 45.62 -4.71
C ALA A 35 -0.10 45.48 -5.40
N MET A 36 -0.07 45.23 -6.71
CA MET A 36 1.18 45.09 -7.47
C MET A 36 1.99 46.40 -7.59
N LYS A 37 1.46 47.56 -7.16
CA LYS A 37 2.26 48.81 -6.96
C LYS A 37 2.93 48.89 -5.59
N GLY A 38 2.70 47.90 -4.73
CA GLY A 38 3.02 47.94 -3.31
C GLY A 38 2.07 48.81 -2.49
N GLU A 39 0.88 49.12 -3.02
CA GLU A 39 -0.18 49.78 -2.26
C GLU A 39 -0.96 48.76 -1.41
N SER A 40 -1.69 49.24 -0.41
CA SER A 40 -2.45 48.37 0.49
C SER A 40 -3.60 47.67 -0.23
N TYR A 41 -3.82 46.40 0.11
CA TYR A 41 -4.92 45.57 -0.38
C TYR A 41 -5.52 44.74 0.76
N THR A 42 -6.64 44.08 0.49
CA THR A 42 -7.25 43.11 1.41
C THR A 42 -6.68 41.73 1.14
N ASP A 43 -5.89 41.21 2.09
CA ASP A 43 -5.40 39.83 2.05
C ASP A 43 -6.58 38.89 2.28
N THR A 44 -6.89 38.03 1.30
CA THR A 44 -8.09 37.19 1.32
C THR A 44 -8.01 36.06 2.35
N ALA A 45 -6.82 35.67 2.79
CA ALA A 45 -6.62 34.59 3.74
C ALA A 45 -6.79 35.09 5.17
N SER A 46 -6.21 36.24 5.50
CA SER A 46 -6.30 36.86 6.83
C SER A 46 -7.49 37.82 7.00
N LEU A 47 -8.09 38.27 5.88
CA LEU A 47 -9.08 39.35 5.81
C LEU A 47 -8.58 40.69 6.39
N ALA A 48 -7.25 40.84 6.50
CA ALA A 48 -6.60 42.05 7.00
C ALA A 48 -6.05 42.90 5.86
N SER A 49 -5.71 44.16 6.16
CA SER A 49 -4.98 44.98 5.21
C SER A 49 -3.52 44.55 5.15
N ALA A 50 -3.03 44.29 3.95
CA ALA A 50 -1.65 43.89 3.67
C ALA A 50 -1.05 44.77 2.55
N SER A 51 0.25 44.61 2.32
CA SER A 51 0.98 45.23 1.21
C SER A 51 2.08 44.29 0.75
N THR A 52 2.42 44.33 -0.54
CA THR A 52 3.53 43.55 -1.10
C THR A 52 4.60 44.46 -1.72
N ILE A 53 5.66 43.89 -2.26
CA ILE A 53 6.68 44.64 -2.99
C ILE A 53 6.10 45.26 -4.26
N ASN A 54 6.71 46.35 -4.74
CA ASN A 54 6.29 46.98 -5.98
C ASN A 54 6.76 46.14 -7.19
N TYR A 55 5.79 45.53 -7.86
CA TYR A 55 5.97 44.68 -9.04
C TYR A 55 5.83 45.42 -10.37
N SER A 56 5.55 46.73 -10.39
CA SER A 56 5.22 47.49 -11.61
C SER A 56 6.22 47.30 -12.76
N CYS A 57 7.51 47.14 -12.43
CA CYS A 57 8.59 46.88 -13.38
C CYS A 57 8.80 45.41 -13.78
N CYS A 58 8.36 44.45 -12.97
CA CYS A 58 8.73 43.04 -13.10
C CYS A 58 7.55 42.11 -13.40
N ILE A 59 6.32 42.58 -13.21
CA ILE A 59 5.09 41.79 -13.35
C ILE A 59 4.92 41.13 -14.73
N ASN A 60 5.37 41.77 -15.82
CA ASN A 60 5.34 41.16 -17.16
C ASN A 60 6.27 39.96 -17.30
N HIS A 61 7.27 39.82 -16.42
CA HIS A 61 8.15 38.65 -16.35
C HIS A 61 7.74 37.69 -15.23
N MET A 62 7.22 38.21 -14.11
CA MET A 62 6.77 37.40 -12.99
C MET A 62 5.49 36.63 -13.33
N ARG A 63 4.52 37.24 -14.01
CA ARG A 63 3.28 36.58 -14.40
C ARG A 63 3.53 35.27 -15.17
N PRO A 64 4.24 35.25 -16.32
CA PRO A 64 4.45 33.99 -17.04
C PRO A 64 5.28 32.97 -16.25
N LEU A 65 6.14 33.43 -15.32
CA LEU A 65 6.86 32.53 -14.42
C LEU A 65 5.91 31.84 -13.43
N ILE A 66 5.04 32.61 -12.76
CA ILE A 66 4.07 32.05 -11.81
C ILE A 66 3.03 31.19 -12.54
N GLU A 67 2.53 31.63 -13.70
CA GLU A 67 1.67 30.82 -14.58
C GLU A 67 2.35 29.49 -14.91
N SER A 68 3.62 29.50 -15.33
CA SER A 68 4.36 28.26 -15.62
C SER A 68 4.54 27.36 -14.40
N ILE A 69 4.67 27.94 -13.20
CA ILE A 69 4.77 27.17 -11.94
C ILE A 69 3.41 26.56 -11.60
N GLN A 70 2.31 27.31 -11.72
CA GLN A 70 0.95 26.84 -11.47
C GLN A 70 0.55 25.75 -12.48
N ASP A 71 0.77 25.99 -13.77
CA ASP A 71 0.53 25.01 -14.84
C ASP A 71 1.36 23.74 -14.65
N GLY A 72 2.63 23.89 -14.27
CA GLY A 72 3.51 22.77 -13.96
C GLY A 72 3.00 21.98 -12.76
N PHE A 73 2.62 22.67 -11.68
CA PHE A 73 2.06 22.06 -10.48
C PHE A 73 0.78 21.27 -10.80
N GLU A 74 -0.19 21.88 -11.49
CA GLU A 74 -1.41 21.20 -11.92
C GLU A 74 -1.11 20.03 -12.86
N TYR A 75 -0.12 20.17 -13.75
CA TYR A 75 0.34 19.06 -14.56
C TYR A 75 0.93 17.90 -13.74
N PHE A 76 1.62 18.15 -12.62
CA PHE A 76 2.16 17.08 -11.78
C PHE A 76 1.10 16.43 -10.89
N PHE A 77 0.25 17.23 -10.23
CA PHE A 77 -0.62 16.76 -9.14
C PHE A 77 -2.11 16.69 -9.52
N ASP A 78 -2.54 17.24 -10.66
CA ASP A 78 -3.97 17.42 -11.05
C ASP A 78 -4.76 18.37 -10.13
N ASP A 79 -4.12 18.84 -9.04
CA ASP A 79 -4.59 19.88 -8.13
C ASP A 79 -4.04 21.25 -8.51
N THR A 80 -4.84 22.29 -8.28
CA THR A 80 -4.33 23.66 -8.38
C THR A 80 -3.52 24.01 -7.13
N THR A 81 -2.53 24.89 -7.28
CA THR A 81 -1.77 25.42 -6.13
C THR A 81 -2.66 25.99 -5.03
N VAL A 82 -3.79 26.60 -5.39
CA VAL A 82 -4.72 27.24 -4.45
C VAL A 82 -5.59 26.22 -3.73
N ASP A 83 -5.99 25.13 -4.39
CA ASP A 83 -6.73 24.03 -3.74
C ASP A 83 -5.88 23.41 -2.64
N ILE A 84 -4.61 23.12 -2.94
CA ILE A 84 -3.65 22.57 -1.98
C ILE A 84 -3.46 23.52 -0.80
N LEU A 85 -3.15 24.79 -1.06
CA LEU A 85 -2.93 25.77 0.00
C LEU A 85 -4.16 25.95 0.92
N ASN A 86 -5.37 25.91 0.35
CA ASN A 86 -6.60 26.02 1.14
C ASN A 86 -6.88 24.79 1.99
N GLY A 87 -6.53 23.59 1.52
CA GLY A 87 -6.70 22.37 2.31
C GLY A 87 -5.63 22.19 3.40
N MET A 88 -4.50 22.90 3.30
CA MET A 88 -3.42 22.83 4.30
C MET A 88 -3.72 23.60 5.59
N ILE A 89 -4.70 24.51 5.60
CA ILE A 89 -4.93 25.46 6.69
C ILE A 89 -6.41 25.53 7.09
N ASP A 90 -6.66 25.44 8.39
CA ASP A 90 -7.90 25.93 9.00
C ASP A 90 -7.77 27.42 9.36
N PHE A 91 -8.38 28.30 8.55
CA PHE A 91 -8.19 29.75 8.63
C PHE A 91 -8.76 30.35 9.92
N SER A 92 -7.96 31.17 10.60
CA SER A 92 -8.41 31.93 11.78
C SER A 92 -9.47 32.98 11.44
N ALA A 93 -9.46 33.50 10.21
CA ALA A 93 -10.44 34.46 9.73
C ALA A 93 -11.65 33.74 9.13
N THR A 94 -12.85 34.00 9.63
CA THR A 94 -14.08 33.41 9.07
C THR A 94 -14.27 33.83 7.61
N GLY A 95 -14.24 32.87 6.70
CA GLY A 95 -14.31 33.11 5.25
C GLY A 95 -12.96 33.47 4.61
N GLY A 96 -11.86 33.39 5.37
CA GLY A 96 -10.50 33.48 4.86
C GLY A 96 -10.22 32.34 3.89
N LYS A 97 -9.48 32.65 2.81
CA LYS A 97 -9.01 31.68 1.82
C LYS A 97 -7.89 32.24 0.95
N PHE A 98 -7.06 31.36 0.41
CA PHE A 98 -6.21 31.67 -0.72
C PHE A 98 -7.02 31.70 -2.03
N VAL A 99 -6.58 32.52 -2.98
CA VAL A 99 -7.22 32.74 -4.29
C VAL A 99 -6.17 32.84 -5.38
N ASP A 100 -6.48 32.45 -6.62
CA ASP A 100 -5.54 32.69 -7.72
C ASP A 100 -5.62 34.15 -8.19
N SER A 101 -4.63 34.96 -7.80
CA SER A 101 -4.57 36.37 -8.18
C SER A 101 -3.89 36.60 -9.54
N VAL A 102 -3.22 35.58 -10.11
CA VAL A 102 -2.40 35.72 -11.32
C VAL A 102 -3.21 36.22 -12.53
N PRO A 103 -4.41 35.68 -12.84
CA PRO A 103 -5.21 36.14 -13.98
C PRO A 103 -5.60 37.61 -13.89
N GLY A 104 -5.90 38.10 -12.68
CA GLY A 104 -6.28 39.50 -12.44
C GLY A 104 -5.15 40.48 -12.77
N THR A 105 -3.89 40.04 -12.63
CA THR A 105 -2.72 40.87 -12.98
C THR A 105 -2.62 41.18 -14.46
N ALA A 106 -3.27 40.40 -15.35
CA ALA A 106 -3.23 40.58 -16.80
C ALA A 106 -3.74 41.96 -17.26
N SER A 107 -4.67 42.53 -16.49
CA SER A 107 -5.28 43.82 -16.76
C SER A 107 -4.39 45.02 -16.38
N CYS A 108 -3.30 44.78 -15.64
CA CYS A 108 -2.51 45.86 -15.07
C CYS A 108 -1.61 46.53 -16.09
N THR A 109 -1.73 47.86 -16.18
CA THR A 109 -0.95 48.70 -17.09
C THR A 109 0.00 49.59 -16.30
N TRP A 110 1.28 49.53 -16.62
CA TRP A 110 2.34 50.18 -15.86
C TRP A 110 3.06 51.20 -16.73
N THR A 111 3.23 52.41 -16.21
CA THR A 111 3.97 53.49 -16.88
C THR A 111 5.44 53.54 -16.48
N ASP A 112 5.82 52.80 -15.43
CA ASP A 112 7.18 52.76 -14.91
C ASP A 112 8.04 51.87 -15.82
N THR A 113 8.96 52.48 -16.55
CA THR A 113 9.95 51.75 -17.35
C THR A 113 11.18 51.50 -16.50
N CYS A 114 11.37 50.26 -16.06
CA CYS A 114 12.69 49.85 -15.59
C CYS A 114 13.64 49.79 -16.78
N SER A 115 14.71 50.58 -16.72
CA SER A 115 15.75 50.61 -17.75
C SER A 115 16.52 49.29 -17.72
N ASP A 116 16.13 48.37 -18.62
CA ASP A 116 16.85 47.17 -19.03
C ASP A 116 17.58 46.47 -17.86
N PRO A 117 16.84 45.81 -16.94
CA PRO A 117 17.48 45.11 -15.85
C PRO A 117 18.35 44.01 -16.48
N ALA A 118 19.67 44.15 -16.29
CA ALA A 118 20.63 43.19 -16.80
C ALA A 118 20.19 41.77 -16.40
N TYR A 119 20.41 40.80 -17.29
CA TYR A 119 20.15 39.37 -17.08
C TYR A 119 18.69 38.87 -17.23
N LEU A 120 17.78 39.67 -17.80
CA LEU A 120 16.52 39.12 -18.32
C LEU A 120 16.78 38.23 -19.54
N ILE A 121 16.43 36.95 -19.42
CA ILE A 121 16.50 35.98 -20.52
C ILE A 121 15.22 36.14 -21.35
N ALA A 122 15.34 36.18 -22.68
CA ALA A 122 14.17 36.12 -23.54
C ALA A 122 13.33 34.89 -23.21
N GLN A 123 12.00 35.05 -23.15
CA GLN A 123 11.08 33.93 -22.98
C GLN A 123 11.37 32.89 -24.06
N GLN A 124 11.76 31.69 -23.64
CA GLN A 124 11.96 30.57 -24.57
C GLN A 124 10.73 29.68 -24.52
N THR A 125 10.04 29.56 -25.65
CA THR A 125 9.00 28.55 -25.81
C THR A 125 9.67 27.26 -26.25
N ALA A 126 9.69 26.26 -25.36
CA ALA A 126 10.10 24.91 -25.71
C ALA A 126 8.86 24.02 -25.80
N THR A 127 8.49 23.60 -27.01
CA THR A 127 7.49 22.55 -27.19
C THR A 127 8.19 21.21 -27.01
N ARG A 128 7.90 20.49 -25.93
CA ARG A 128 8.33 19.09 -25.80
C ARG A 128 7.29 18.20 -26.46
N THR A 129 7.71 17.35 -27.38
CA THR A 129 6.87 16.27 -27.89
C THR A 129 6.85 15.18 -26.82
N PRO A 130 5.67 14.77 -26.30
CA PRO A 130 5.58 13.61 -25.43
C PRO A 130 6.17 12.40 -26.14
N GLY A 131 6.98 11.60 -25.43
CA GLY A 131 7.46 10.33 -25.96
C GLY A 131 6.35 9.28 -26.00
N THR A 132 6.74 8.03 -26.24
CA THR A 132 5.80 6.90 -26.43
C THR A 132 6.23 5.65 -25.66
N ASP A 133 7.11 5.81 -24.68
CA ASP A 133 7.68 4.68 -23.93
C ASP A 133 6.65 4.11 -22.94
N ASP A 134 6.65 2.78 -22.80
CA ASP A 134 5.84 2.04 -21.84
C ASP A 134 6.75 1.04 -21.10
N PRO A 135 7.12 1.31 -19.83
CA PRO A 135 8.03 0.46 -19.09
C PRO A 135 7.40 -0.85 -18.60
N GLY A 136 6.10 -1.12 -18.86
CA GLY A 136 5.45 -2.41 -18.61
C GLY A 136 5.47 -2.85 -17.14
N LYS A 137 4.68 -2.16 -16.29
CA LYS A 137 4.71 -2.35 -14.82
C LYS A 137 3.36 -2.65 -14.17
N ASN A 138 2.30 -2.82 -14.97
CA ASN A 138 0.94 -3.09 -14.51
C ASN A 138 0.36 -4.38 -15.12
N ASP A 139 1.22 -5.23 -15.67
CA ASP A 139 0.81 -6.53 -16.21
C ASP A 139 0.40 -7.49 -15.09
N ILE A 140 -0.71 -8.20 -15.30
CA ILE A 140 -1.21 -9.25 -14.40
C ILE A 140 -1.24 -10.59 -15.13
N GLU A 141 -0.84 -11.66 -14.45
CA GLU A 141 -0.78 -13.01 -15.01
C GLU A 141 -1.88 -13.93 -14.45
N ASP A 142 -2.38 -14.86 -15.26
CA ASP A 142 -3.34 -15.90 -14.88
C ASP A 142 -4.64 -15.39 -14.21
N ILE A 143 -5.07 -14.18 -14.57
CA ILE A 143 -6.36 -13.58 -14.18
C ILE A 143 -7.30 -13.54 -15.38
N THR A 144 -8.58 -13.86 -15.15
CA THR A 144 -9.69 -13.56 -16.07
C THR A 144 -10.61 -12.55 -15.43
N CYS A 145 -10.92 -11.45 -16.13
CA CYS A 145 -11.83 -10.41 -15.65
C CYS A 145 -12.54 -9.68 -16.81
N THR A 146 -13.55 -8.88 -16.49
CA THR A 146 -14.16 -7.95 -17.45
C THR A 146 -13.31 -6.69 -17.48
N MET A 147 -12.74 -6.33 -18.62
CA MET A 147 -11.94 -5.11 -18.74
C MET A 147 -12.83 -3.87 -18.92
N VAL A 148 -12.52 -2.80 -18.20
CA VAL A 148 -13.16 -1.47 -18.29
C VAL A 148 -12.11 -0.37 -18.29
N ASP A 149 -12.48 0.81 -18.78
CA ASP A 149 -11.62 1.99 -18.74
C ASP A 149 -11.84 2.75 -17.42
N LYS A 150 -10.77 2.93 -16.64
CA LYS A 150 -10.72 3.81 -15.47
C LYS A 150 -10.04 5.10 -15.86
N CYS A 151 -10.80 6.19 -15.93
CA CYS A 151 -10.28 7.51 -16.28
C CYS A 151 -10.17 8.44 -15.07
N ASN A 152 -9.28 9.43 -15.14
CA ASN A 152 -9.25 10.53 -14.17
C ASN A 152 -10.52 11.38 -14.26
N SER A 153 -10.76 12.24 -13.27
CA SER A 153 -11.96 13.11 -13.21
C SER A 153 -12.19 13.97 -14.46
N ALA A 154 -11.12 14.40 -15.15
CA ALA A 154 -11.20 15.15 -16.40
C ALA A 154 -11.51 14.28 -17.64
N GLY A 155 -11.44 12.95 -17.53
CA GLY A 155 -11.62 12.00 -18.63
C GLY A 155 -10.52 12.06 -19.69
N THR A 156 -9.35 12.61 -19.34
CA THR A 156 -8.24 12.87 -20.28
C THR A 156 -7.20 11.77 -20.28
N VAL A 157 -7.11 11.00 -19.19
CA VAL A 157 -6.16 9.91 -19.01
C VAL A 157 -6.90 8.70 -18.49
N CYS A 158 -6.75 7.56 -19.17
CA CYS A 158 -7.45 6.33 -18.82
C CYS A 158 -6.50 5.14 -18.82
N SER A 159 -6.77 4.19 -17.94
CA SER A 159 -6.10 2.89 -17.86
C SER A 159 -7.13 1.78 -18.01
N SER A 160 -6.74 0.69 -18.69
CA SER A 160 -7.59 -0.50 -18.78
C SER A 160 -7.39 -1.34 -17.53
N VAL A 161 -8.48 -1.61 -16.80
CA VAL A 161 -8.46 -2.32 -15.51
C VAL A 161 -9.54 -3.40 -15.49
N CYS A 162 -9.43 -4.34 -14.56
CA CYS A 162 -10.55 -5.23 -14.26
C CYS A 162 -11.69 -4.42 -13.62
N GLU A 163 -12.91 -4.64 -14.08
CA GLU A 163 -14.12 -4.20 -13.39
C GLU A 163 -14.13 -4.84 -12.01
N LYS A 164 -14.32 -4.02 -10.96
CA LYS A 164 -14.27 -4.47 -9.56
C LYS A 164 -15.17 -5.70 -9.34
N GLY A 165 -14.63 -6.72 -8.70
CA GLY A 165 -15.33 -7.96 -8.37
C GLY A 165 -15.44 -8.96 -9.53
N THR A 166 -14.86 -8.68 -10.69
CA THR A 166 -14.89 -9.59 -11.85
C THR A 166 -13.63 -10.42 -12.01
N ALA A 167 -12.56 -10.10 -11.28
CA ALA A 167 -11.32 -10.86 -11.37
C ALA A 167 -11.49 -12.27 -10.79
N SER A 168 -10.98 -13.23 -11.52
CA SER A 168 -11.08 -14.64 -11.15
C SER A 168 -9.82 -15.40 -11.54
N ILE A 169 -9.50 -16.38 -10.70
CA ILE A 169 -8.48 -17.39 -10.94
C ILE A 169 -9.14 -18.72 -11.31
N SER A 170 -8.35 -19.70 -11.75
CA SER A 170 -8.87 -21.03 -12.07
C SER A 170 -9.61 -21.67 -10.88
N SER A 171 -10.63 -22.47 -11.18
CA SER A 171 -11.47 -23.11 -10.15
C SER A 171 -10.66 -24.02 -9.22
N TRP A 172 -9.66 -24.74 -9.76
CA TRP A 172 -8.73 -25.54 -8.97
C TRP A 172 -7.95 -24.69 -7.96
N LEU A 173 -7.41 -23.55 -8.41
CA LEU A 173 -6.58 -22.69 -7.57
C LEU A 173 -7.40 -22.13 -6.41
N ASN A 174 -8.59 -21.62 -6.71
CA ASN A 174 -9.50 -21.10 -5.70
C ASN A 174 -9.87 -22.17 -4.64
N GLN A 175 -10.23 -23.38 -5.07
CA GLN A 175 -10.55 -24.48 -4.15
C GLN A 175 -9.34 -24.91 -3.30
N THR A 176 -8.14 -24.94 -3.89
CA THR A 176 -6.91 -25.32 -3.20
C THR A 176 -6.54 -24.30 -2.13
N LEU A 177 -6.61 -23.00 -2.47
CA LEU A 177 -6.35 -21.91 -1.52
C LEU A 177 -7.40 -21.87 -0.41
N ALA A 178 -8.69 -22.09 -0.73
CA ALA A 178 -9.74 -22.22 0.27
C ALA A 178 -9.50 -23.39 1.23
N TYR A 179 -9.05 -24.54 0.73
CA TYR A 179 -8.67 -25.67 1.57
C TYR A 179 -7.50 -25.32 2.52
N GLN A 180 -6.42 -24.72 2.01
CA GLN A 180 -5.28 -24.28 2.82
C GLN A 180 -5.69 -23.25 3.87
N ARG A 181 -6.55 -22.29 3.49
CA ARG A 181 -7.12 -21.29 4.39
C ARG A 181 -7.91 -21.94 5.52
N ASN A 182 -8.77 -22.91 5.22
CA ASN A 182 -9.54 -23.63 6.24
C ASN A 182 -8.64 -24.38 7.23
N LEU A 183 -7.52 -24.96 6.75
CA LEU A 183 -6.51 -25.55 7.65
C LEU A 183 -5.88 -24.49 8.55
N ALA A 184 -5.41 -23.38 7.98
CA ALA A 184 -4.82 -22.28 8.74
C ALA A 184 -5.79 -21.69 9.78
N PHE A 185 -7.06 -21.48 9.41
CA PHE A 185 -8.08 -20.90 10.28
C PHE A 185 -8.50 -21.82 11.42
N SER A 186 -8.39 -23.14 11.24
CA SER A 186 -8.62 -24.14 12.29
C SER A 186 -7.43 -24.32 13.24
N GLY A 187 -6.24 -23.86 12.82
CA GLY A 187 -5.03 -23.90 13.61
C GLY A 187 -4.96 -22.78 14.64
N GLN A 188 -3.84 -22.73 15.36
CA GLN A 188 -3.56 -21.63 16.28
C GLN A 188 -3.38 -20.33 15.50
N LEU A 189 -4.02 -19.26 15.96
CA LEU A 189 -4.02 -17.94 15.32
C LEU A 189 -2.61 -17.48 14.89
N CYS A 190 -1.65 -17.59 15.80
CA CYS A 190 -0.29 -17.11 15.61
C CYS A 190 0.61 -18.03 14.79
N TYR A 191 0.08 -19.13 14.23
CA TYR A 191 0.77 -19.97 13.23
C TYR A 191 0.11 -19.92 11.86
N ALA A 192 -1.02 -19.21 11.73
CA ALA A 192 -1.77 -19.16 10.50
C ALA A 192 -0.93 -18.47 9.41
N GLN A 193 -0.66 -19.21 8.33
CA GLN A 193 -0.18 -18.61 7.10
C GLN A 193 -1.39 -18.09 6.31
N ILE A 194 -1.40 -16.79 6.03
CA ILE A 194 -2.51 -16.11 5.40
C ILE A 194 -1.99 -15.41 4.14
N PRO A 195 -2.57 -15.67 2.95
CA PRO A 195 -2.31 -14.86 1.78
C PRO A 195 -2.62 -13.38 2.04
N SER A 196 -1.64 -12.53 1.75
CA SER A 196 -1.62 -11.14 2.17
C SER A 196 -1.17 -10.21 1.05
N THR A 197 -1.60 -8.96 1.10
CA THR A 197 -1.11 -7.89 0.22
C THR A 197 -0.59 -6.71 1.02
N HIS A 198 0.35 -5.97 0.44
CA HIS A 198 0.93 -4.76 1.00
C HIS A 198 0.27 -3.54 0.33
N ASN A 199 -0.14 -2.54 1.10
CA ASN A 199 -0.82 -1.35 0.61
C ASN A 199 -2.02 -1.65 -0.30
N SER A 200 -2.86 -2.58 0.16
CA SER A 200 -3.86 -3.31 -0.61
C SER A 200 -4.85 -2.42 -1.37
N ALA A 201 -5.14 -1.23 -0.86
CA ALA A 201 -6.14 -0.32 -1.42
C ALA A 201 -5.57 0.72 -2.41
N ILE A 202 -4.24 0.77 -2.60
CA ILE A 202 -3.58 1.67 -3.55
C ILE A 202 -3.58 1.00 -4.93
N THR A 203 -4.75 0.99 -5.56
CA THR A 203 -5.02 0.17 -6.76
C THR A 203 -5.24 0.99 -8.03
N LEU A 204 -4.80 0.46 -9.17
CA LEU A 204 -5.11 1.05 -10.48
C LEU A 204 -6.62 1.01 -10.79
N ALA A 205 -7.36 0.01 -10.27
CA ALA A 205 -8.82 -0.05 -10.37
C ALA A 205 -9.51 1.15 -9.69
N ASP A 206 -8.87 1.71 -8.66
CA ASP A 206 -9.31 2.93 -7.99
C ASP A 206 -8.77 4.21 -8.60
N GLY A 207 -7.76 4.10 -9.46
CA GLY A 207 -7.22 5.17 -10.27
C GLY A 207 -5.76 5.48 -9.94
N TYR A 208 -5.23 5.02 -8.82
CA TYR A 208 -3.82 5.20 -8.46
C TYR A 208 -2.92 4.77 -9.63
N GLY A 209 -1.90 5.55 -9.96
CA GLY A 209 -1.02 5.28 -11.10
C GLY A 209 -1.60 5.56 -12.48
N ASN A 210 -2.85 6.01 -12.61
CA ASN A 210 -3.47 6.23 -13.93
C ASN A 210 -2.71 7.27 -14.78
N ARG A 211 -2.08 8.26 -14.14
CA ARG A 211 -1.24 9.27 -14.82
C ARG A 211 0.22 8.86 -14.99
N ASP A 212 0.66 7.72 -14.46
CA ASP A 212 2.06 7.28 -14.57
C ASP A 212 2.52 7.19 -16.02
N GLN A 213 1.61 6.77 -16.91
CA GLN A 213 1.83 6.70 -18.36
C GLN A 213 2.30 8.03 -18.98
N LEU A 214 1.88 9.18 -18.44
CA LEU A 214 2.29 10.50 -18.97
C LEU A 214 3.78 10.76 -18.72
N PHE A 215 4.27 10.32 -17.57
CA PHE A 215 5.66 10.49 -17.18
C PHE A 215 6.52 9.44 -17.86
N ASN A 216 6.09 8.18 -17.77
CA ASN A 216 6.75 7.03 -18.36
C ASN A 216 6.97 7.18 -19.87
N ALA A 217 6.05 7.83 -20.58
CA ALA A 217 6.18 8.14 -21.99
C ALA A 217 7.51 8.82 -22.38
N ASN A 218 8.15 9.55 -21.47
CA ASN A 218 9.39 10.29 -21.71
C ASN A 218 10.62 9.71 -20.99
N LEU A 219 10.46 8.58 -20.29
CA LEU A 219 11.51 7.96 -19.50
C LEU A 219 12.27 6.90 -20.31
N ASP A 220 13.51 6.66 -19.93
CA ASP A 220 14.38 5.70 -20.58
C ASP A 220 13.99 4.26 -20.20
N SER A 221 13.19 3.60 -21.04
CA SER A 221 12.69 2.23 -20.81
C SER A 221 13.79 1.16 -20.78
N ASP A 222 14.99 1.45 -21.30
CA ASP A 222 16.15 0.55 -21.21
C ASP A 222 16.77 0.55 -19.80
N LYS A 223 16.50 1.59 -19.00
CA LYS A 223 16.96 1.67 -17.62
C LYS A 223 15.89 1.10 -16.71
N SER A 224 16.19 -0.05 -16.11
CA SER A 224 15.28 -0.71 -15.18
C SER A 224 14.78 0.26 -14.10
N TYR A 225 15.65 1.13 -13.57
CA TYR A 225 15.36 2.12 -12.51
C TYR A 225 14.69 3.41 -13.00
N SER A 226 14.27 3.52 -14.25
CA SER A 226 13.72 4.74 -14.82
C SER A 226 12.23 4.56 -15.16
N TYR A 227 11.40 4.40 -14.14
CA TYR A 227 9.94 4.38 -14.29
C TYR A 227 9.25 5.05 -13.11
N LEU A 228 8.06 5.55 -13.39
CA LEU A 228 7.09 5.96 -12.39
C LEU A 228 6.07 4.83 -12.22
N LYS A 229 5.89 4.36 -10.98
CA LYS A 229 4.82 3.45 -10.57
C LYS A 229 4.31 3.90 -9.22
N THR A 230 3.04 4.29 -9.17
CA THR A 230 2.42 4.89 -7.99
C THR A 230 1.20 4.12 -7.49
N ASN A 231 0.96 2.94 -8.07
CA ASN A 231 0.01 1.94 -7.59
C ASN A 231 0.73 0.68 -7.11
N ASN A 232 0.35 0.16 -5.94
CA ASN A 232 0.84 -1.13 -5.43
C ASN A 232 0.12 -2.30 -6.13
N HIS A 233 -1.16 -2.11 -6.45
CA HIS A 233 -1.99 -3.14 -7.06
C HIS A 233 -2.65 -2.68 -8.35
N VAL A 234 -3.03 -3.64 -9.19
CA VAL A 234 -3.93 -3.39 -10.32
C VAL A 234 -5.37 -3.78 -9.97
N LEU A 235 -5.53 -4.90 -9.26
CA LEU A 235 -6.83 -5.43 -8.84
C LEU A 235 -7.40 -4.63 -7.66
N SER A 236 -8.73 -4.45 -7.64
CA SER A 236 -9.43 -3.81 -6.52
C SER A 236 -9.36 -4.66 -5.24
N LEU A 237 -9.71 -4.09 -4.08
CA LEU A 237 -9.79 -4.87 -2.83
C LEU A 237 -10.74 -6.07 -2.97
N THR A 238 -11.93 -5.87 -3.55
CA THR A 238 -12.91 -6.93 -3.83
C THR A 238 -12.29 -8.06 -4.65
N ASP A 239 -11.54 -7.71 -5.71
CA ASP A 239 -10.86 -8.69 -6.56
C ASP A 239 -9.77 -9.45 -5.80
N GLN A 240 -8.96 -8.76 -5.00
CA GLN A 240 -7.93 -9.37 -4.15
C GLN A 240 -8.55 -10.38 -3.17
N LEU A 241 -9.65 -10.01 -2.51
CA LEU A 241 -10.42 -10.90 -1.64
C LEU A 241 -11.04 -12.07 -2.43
N GLY A 242 -11.54 -11.80 -3.63
CA GLY A 242 -12.09 -12.80 -4.56
C GLY A 242 -11.09 -13.88 -4.97
N ILE A 243 -9.80 -13.54 -5.02
CA ILE A 243 -8.72 -14.47 -5.36
C ILE A 243 -8.00 -15.09 -4.14
N SER A 244 -8.60 -15.00 -2.94
CA SER A 244 -8.19 -15.63 -1.66
C SER A 244 -7.25 -14.83 -0.74
N ILE A 245 -7.02 -13.54 -0.97
CA ILE A 245 -6.37 -12.68 0.03
C ILE A 245 -7.26 -12.52 1.27
N ARG A 246 -6.69 -12.59 2.47
CA ARG A 246 -7.44 -12.43 3.73
C ARG A 246 -6.73 -11.58 4.78
N TRP A 247 -5.56 -11.06 4.45
CA TRP A 247 -4.89 -10.03 5.20
C TRP A 247 -4.60 -8.87 4.26
N ILE A 248 -5.14 -7.71 4.58
CA ILE A 248 -4.98 -6.49 3.79
C ILE A 248 -4.38 -5.40 4.65
N GLU A 249 -3.56 -4.57 4.04
CA GLU A 249 -2.94 -3.39 4.64
C GLU A 249 -3.52 -2.13 4.00
N ILE A 250 -3.88 -1.17 4.85
CA ILE A 250 -4.59 0.04 4.46
C ILE A 250 -3.87 1.23 5.07
N ASP A 251 -3.04 1.88 4.27
CA ASP A 251 -2.33 3.11 4.61
C ASP A 251 -3.34 4.22 4.80
N THR A 252 -3.50 4.69 6.03
CA THR A 252 -4.60 5.58 6.42
C THR A 252 -4.04 6.90 6.93
N HIS A 253 -4.51 7.98 6.32
CA HIS A 253 -4.10 9.35 6.60
C HIS A 253 -5.31 10.27 6.72
N TYR A 254 -5.18 11.36 7.46
CA TYR A 254 -6.22 12.36 7.66
C TYR A 254 -5.84 13.69 7.02
N PHE A 255 -6.61 14.09 6.00
CA PHE A 255 -6.48 15.39 5.34
C PHE A 255 -7.80 15.77 4.67
N LEU A 256 -7.96 17.07 4.36
CA LEU A 256 -9.22 17.59 3.76
C LEU A 256 -10.48 17.21 4.55
N ASP A 257 -10.36 17.19 5.88
CA ASP A 257 -11.40 16.83 6.85
C ASP A 257 -11.94 15.38 6.76
N ASP A 258 -11.25 14.47 6.07
CA ASP A 258 -11.62 13.05 5.98
C ASP A 258 -10.42 12.11 6.11
N PHE A 259 -10.68 10.81 6.29
CA PHE A 259 -9.67 9.77 6.21
C PHE A 259 -9.54 9.27 4.77
N HIS A 260 -8.33 9.33 4.26
CA HIS A 260 -7.96 8.87 2.92
C HIS A 260 -6.96 7.73 3.00
N THR A 261 -7.01 6.90 1.97
CA THR A 261 -6.06 5.82 1.76
C THR A 261 -4.99 6.27 0.77
N GLY A 262 -3.71 6.14 1.10
CA GLY A 262 -2.64 6.49 0.17
C GLY A 262 -1.26 6.28 0.75
N HIS A 263 -0.25 6.15 -0.12
CA HIS A 263 1.13 6.00 0.31
C HIS A 263 1.73 7.40 0.53
N CYS A 264 1.81 7.81 1.79
CA CYS A 264 2.39 9.09 2.16
C CYS A 264 3.64 8.91 3.02
N GLY A 265 4.55 9.90 2.99
CA GLY A 265 5.69 9.92 3.89
C GLY A 265 6.70 11.03 3.58
N ASN A 266 7.55 11.32 4.56
CA ASN A 266 8.49 12.47 4.55
C ASN A 266 9.63 12.38 3.51
N LEU A 267 9.64 11.39 2.62
CA LEU A 267 10.65 11.20 1.54
C LEU A 267 12.13 11.31 1.99
N GLY A 268 12.41 11.06 3.28
CA GLY A 268 13.75 10.93 3.87
C GLY A 268 14.72 12.10 3.74
N SER A 269 14.28 13.33 3.39
CA SER A 269 15.20 14.42 3.01
C SER A 269 15.16 15.64 3.93
N ASN A 270 16.24 15.88 4.67
CA ASN A 270 16.42 17.07 5.52
C ASN A 270 16.24 18.41 4.77
N SER A 271 16.53 18.43 3.46
CA SER A 271 16.33 19.64 2.64
C SER A 271 14.86 19.90 2.34
N ILE A 272 14.08 18.83 2.21
CA ILE A 272 12.62 18.87 2.04
C ILE A 272 11.99 19.33 3.36
N GLU A 273 12.41 18.78 4.50
CA GLU A 273 11.98 19.23 5.83
C GLU A 273 12.23 20.73 6.05
N THR A 274 13.44 21.21 5.76
CA THR A 274 13.80 22.64 5.93
C THR A 274 12.93 23.56 5.05
N LEU A 275 12.56 23.11 3.84
CA LEU A 275 11.66 23.86 2.96
C LEU A 275 10.26 23.93 3.57
N PHE A 276 9.78 22.83 4.15
CA PHE A 276 8.47 22.77 4.79
C PHE A 276 8.39 23.55 6.10
N ASP A 277 9.44 23.54 6.93
CA ASP A 277 9.52 24.42 8.10
C ASP A 277 9.32 25.90 7.72
N ALA A 278 9.92 26.32 6.60
CA ALA A 278 9.76 27.68 6.08
C ALA A 278 8.34 27.93 5.56
N PHE A 279 7.71 26.93 4.95
CA PHE A 279 6.32 26.98 4.49
C PHE A 279 5.36 27.09 5.68
N ASP A 280 5.52 26.23 6.68
CA ASP A 280 4.72 26.20 7.91
C ASP A 280 4.83 27.49 8.70
N SER A 281 6.04 28.05 8.84
CA SER A 281 6.22 29.36 9.49
C SER A 281 5.44 30.47 8.79
N GLN A 282 5.13 30.33 7.51
CA GLN A 282 4.34 31.31 6.76
C GLN A 282 2.85 31.01 6.81
N LEU A 283 2.47 29.76 6.60
CA LEU A 283 1.07 29.32 6.63
C LEU A 283 0.44 29.50 8.03
N SER A 284 1.19 29.25 9.11
CA SER A 284 0.74 29.46 10.49
C SER A 284 0.29 30.89 10.82
N LYS A 285 0.62 31.88 9.99
CA LYS A 285 0.13 33.27 10.14
C LYS A 285 -1.36 33.40 9.80
N TYR A 286 -1.92 32.46 9.04
CA TYR A 286 -3.28 32.50 8.53
C TYR A 286 -4.24 31.60 9.31
N GLY A 287 -3.72 30.59 10.01
CA GLY A 287 -4.55 29.61 10.69
C GLY A 287 -3.77 28.45 11.31
N THR A 288 -4.52 27.44 11.73
CA THR A 288 -3.96 26.17 12.20
C THR A 288 -3.53 25.35 11.00
N ILE A 289 -2.31 24.83 11.02
CA ILE A 289 -1.79 23.98 9.95
C ILE A 289 -2.33 22.56 10.16
N LEU A 290 -3.05 22.06 9.15
CA LEU A 290 -3.58 20.69 9.13
C LEU A 290 -2.62 19.73 8.42
N TRP A 291 -1.71 20.27 7.63
CA TRP A 291 -0.76 19.53 6.80
C TRP A 291 0.61 19.35 7.45
N GLY A 292 1.36 18.33 7.02
CA GLY A 292 2.76 18.14 7.42
C GLY A 292 3.51 17.26 6.41
N PRO A 293 4.86 17.17 6.50
CA PRO A 293 5.68 16.39 5.59
C PRO A 293 5.29 14.90 5.54
N GLU A 294 4.66 14.36 6.57
CA GLU A 294 4.12 13.01 6.61
C GLU A 294 3.00 12.75 5.58
N LEU A 295 2.34 13.80 5.07
CA LEU A 295 1.32 13.70 4.02
C LEU A 295 1.88 13.85 2.60
N LEU A 296 3.20 14.04 2.46
CA LEU A 296 3.82 14.10 1.14
C LEU A 296 3.55 12.82 0.38
N GLY A 297 3.06 12.98 -0.84
CA GLY A 297 2.68 11.89 -1.71
C GLY A 297 1.17 11.67 -1.80
N CYS A 298 0.42 12.08 -0.78
CA CYS A 298 -1.05 12.04 -0.79
C CYS A 298 -1.67 13.43 -0.87
N PHE A 299 -1.06 14.41 -0.21
CA PHE A 299 -1.50 15.79 -0.28
C PHE A 299 -0.29 16.73 -0.37
N PRO A 300 0.01 17.34 -1.54
CA PRO A 300 -0.57 17.03 -2.84
C PRO A 300 -0.26 15.58 -3.27
N SER A 301 -1.21 14.96 -3.96
CA SER A 301 -1.07 13.59 -4.44
C SER A 301 -0.02 13.48 -5.56
N ILE A 302 0.99 12.64 -5.35
CA ILE A 302 1.89 12.16 -6.40
C ILE A 302 1.49 10.78 -6.89
N SER A 303 0.34 10.27 -6.46
CA SER A 303 -0.09 8.90 -6.68
C SER A 303 -0.77 8.67 -8.03
N GLY A 304 -0.47 9.52 -9.01
CA GLY A 304 -1.05 9.46 -10.35
C GLY A 304 -2.54 9.83 -10.43
N ILE A 305 -3.10 10.40 -9.36
CA ILE A 305 -4.49 10.90 -9.25
C ILE A 305 -4.52 12.23 -8.49
N LYS A 306 -5.63 12.97 -8.60
CA LYS A 306 -5.86 14.18 -7.81
C LYS A 306 -6.03 13.83 -6.33
N THR A 307 -5.62 14.73 -5.43
CA THR A 307 -5.81 14.57 -3.98
C THR A 307 -7.27 14.24 -3.62
N THR A 308 -8.24 14.93 -4.23
CA THR A 308 -9.67 14.71 -3.97
C THR A 308 -10.24 13.43 -4.59
N ASP A 309 -9.48 12.79 -5.47
CA ASP A 309 -9.84 11.52 -6.11
C ASP A 309 -9.24 10.32 -5.37
N GLU A 310 -8.36 10.56 -4.37
CA GLU A 310 -7.87 9.50 -3.49
C GLU A 310 -9.03 8.86 -2.73
N VAL A 311 -9.02 7.53 -2.69
CA VAL A 311 -10.08 6.74 -2.07
C VAL A 311 -10.13 7.06 -0.59
N THR A 312 -11.33 7.31 -0.07
CA THR A 312 -11.50 7.47 1.37
C THR A 312 -11.33 6.14 2.07
N THR A 313 -10.74 6.14 3.26
CA THR A 313 -10.61 4.93 4.07
C THR A 313 -11.97 4.29 4.34
N ARG A 314 -13.02 5.11 4.51
CA ARG A 314 -14.41 4.64 4.60
C ARG A 314 -14.79 3.81 3.37
N SER A 315 -14.52 4.30 2.16
CA SER A 315 -14.85 3.58 0.93
C SER A 315 -14.07 2.27 0.82
N SER A 316 -12.80 2.23 1.24
CA SER A 316 -12.02 0.98 1.29
C SER A 316 -12.65 -0.03 2.26
N MET A 317 -13.10 0.42 3.43
CA MET A 317 -13.73 -0.45 4.44
C MET A 317 -15.13 -0.90 4.03
N GLU A 318 -15.91 -0.04 3.38
CA GLU A 318 -17.21 -0.38 2.80
C GLU A 318 -17.05 -1.43 1.68
N GLU A 319 -16.01 -1.34 0.84
CA GLU A 319 -15.72 -2.38 -0.17
C GLU A 319 -15.44 -3.75 0.48
N VAL A 320 -14.70 -3.79 1.60
CA VAL A 320 -14.48 -5.02 2.38
C VAL A 320 -15.79 -5.53 3.00
N MET A 321 -16.61 -4.62 3.53
CA MET A 321 -17.89 -4.97 4.15
C MET A 321 -18.87 -5.55 3.13
N ASP A 322 -19.04 -4.92 1.97
CA ASP A 322 -19.87 -5.41 0.87
C ASP A 322 -19.46 -6.83 0.47
N TRP A 323 -18.15 -7.09 0.34
CA TRP A 323 -17.65 -8.43 0.07
C TRP A 323 -17.96 -9.44 1.19
N LEU A 324 -17.87 -9.03 2.46
CA LEU A 324 -18.20 -9.88 3.62
C LEU A 324 -19.70 -10.20 3.71
N GLU A 325 -20.58 -9.30 3.28
CA GLU A 325 -22.02 -9.54 3.18
C GLU A 325 -22.34 -10.63 2.13
N GLU A 326 -21.66 -10.59 0.99
CA GLU A 326 -21.78 -11.62 -0.05
C GLU A 326 -21.13 -12.96 0.35
N ASN A 327 -20.16 -12.92 1.27
CA ASN A 327 -19.38 -14.07 1.71
C ASN A 327 -19.50 -14.30 3.23
N PRO A 328 -20.66 -14.74 3.76
CA PRO A 328 -20.99 -14.70 5.18
C PRO A 328 -20.22 -15.69 6.09
N THR A 329 -19.26 -16.43 5.55
CA THR A 329 -18.42 -17.38 6.32
C THR A 329 -16.93 -17.04 6.27
N GLU A 330 -16.54 -15.97 5.58
CA GLU A 330 -15.15 -15.58 5.38
C GLU A 330 -14.62 -14.66 6.48
N PHE A 331 -13.32 -14.42 6.58
CA PHE A 331 -12.77 -13.58 7.66
C PHE A 331 -11.62 -12.75 7.11
N VAL A 332 -11.57 -11.45 7.43
CA VAL A 332 -10.53 -10.55 6.93
C VAL A 332 -9.78 -9.94 8.10
N VAL A 333 -8.44 -9.98 8.03
CA VAL A 333 -7.58 -9.16 8.87
C VAL A 333 -7.29 -7.87 8.13
N VAL A 334 -7.59 -6.74 8.76
CA VAL A 334 -7.29 -5.42 8.24
C VAL A 334 -6.22 -4.82 9.14
N TYR A 335 -5.03 -4.61 8.58
CA TYR A 335 -3.98 -3.83 9.20
C TYR A 335 -4.07 -2.39 8.69
N MET A 336 -4.34 -1.46 9.59
CA MET A 336 -4.35 -0.02 9.32
C MET A 336 -2.93 0.50 9.53
N ASP A 337 -2.20 0.79 8.45
CA ASP A 337 -0.94 1.52 8.59
C ASP A 337 -1.24 2.99 8.82
N THR A 338 -1.27 3.42 10.08
CA THR A 338 -1.74 4.75 10.45
C THR A 338 -0.61 5.78 10.32
N GLY A 339 -0.83 6.78 9.47
CA GLY A 339 0.05 7.93 9.33
C GLY A 339 0.22 8.71 10.63
N SER A 340 1.41 9.32 10.81
CA SER A 340 1.71 10.10 12.01
C SER A 340 0.84 11.37 12.17
N ASP A 341 0.22 11.83 11.08
CA ASP A 341 -0.75 12.92 11.07
C ASP A 341 -1.99 12.61 11.92
N ILE A 342 -2.44 11.35 11.97
CA ILE A 342 -3.61 10.93 12.75
C ILE A 342 -3.36 11.18 14.24
N SER A 343 -2.18 10.81 14.73
CA SER A 343 -1.79 11.05 16.12
C SER A 343 -1.56 12.55 16.38
N ARG A 344 -0.89 13.25 15.45
CA ARG A 344 -0.65 14.70 15.54
C ARG A 344 -1.95 15.52 15.62
N LEU A 345 -2.98 15.10 14.90
CA LEU A 345 -4.28 15.76 14.81
C LEU A 345 -5.32 15.20 15.79
N ASP A 346 -4.95 14.24 16.65
CA ASP A 346 -5.83 13.60 17.64
C ASP A 346 -7.08 12.93 17.01
N LYS A 347 -6.84 12.12 15.96
CA LYS A 347 -7.88 11.54 15.09
C LYS A 347 -8.17 10.06 15.30
N HIS A 348 -7.57 9.40 16.30
CA HIS A 348 -7.85 7.98 16.55
C HIS A 348 -9.31 7.70 16.94
N ASP A 349 -9.96 8.57 17.72
CA ASP A 349 -11.37 8.40 18.10
C ASP A 349 -12.31 8.54 16.89
N ASP A 350 -12.02 9.47 15.99
CA ASP A 350 -12.74 9.67 14.73
C ASP A 350 -12.58 8.43 13.82
N LEU A 351 -11.36 7.89 13.70
CA LEU A 351 -11.07 6.68 12.93
C LEU A 351 -11.79 5.45 13.51
N ASN A 352 -11.76 5.28 14.83
CA ASN A 352 -12.48 4.21 15.51
C ASN A 352 -13.99 4.30 15.29
N THR A 353 -14.54 5.52 15.25
CA THR A 353 -15.95 5.75 14.95
C THR A 353 -16.27 5.31 13.52
N LEU A 354 -15.46 5.68 12.54
CA LEU A 354 -15.60 5.24 11.14
C LEU A 354 -15.60 3.71 11.05
N LEU A 355 -14.63 3.04 11.66
CA LEU A 355 -14.50 1.58 11.61
C LEU A 355 -15.70 0.88 12.29
N THR A 356 -16.16 1.43 13.41
CA THR A 356 -17.35 0.92 14.12
C THR A 356 -18.62 1.11 13.29
N ASP A 357 -18.77 2.25 12.61
CA ASP A 357 -19.91 2.51 11.74
C ASP A 357 -19.99 1.54 10.57
N VAL A 358 -18.85 1.14 10.01
CA VAL A 358 -18.79 0.22 8.87
C VAL A 358 -18.98 -1.24 9.30
N PHE A 359 -18.20 -1.73 10.25
CA PHE A 359 -18.17 -3.17 10.58
C PHE A 359 -19.03 -3.55 11.79
N GLY A 360 -19.31 -2.61 12.69
CA GLY A 360 -20.11 -2.84 13.90
C GLY A 360 -19.68 -4.07 14.70
N ASP A 361 -20.63 -4.96 14.98
CA ASP A 361 -20.44 -6.16 15.80
C ASP A 361 -19.59 -7.25 15.11
N LEU A 362 -19.21 -7.09 13.84
CA LEU A 362 -18.33 -8.03 13.14
C LEU A 362 -16.87 -7.92 13.58
N ILE A 363 -16.49 -6.84 14.26
CA ILE A 363 -15.13 -6.61 14.75
C ILE A 363 -14.82 -7.57 15.91
N VAL A 364 -13.68 -8.26 15.85
CA VAL A 364 -13.14 -9.01 16.99
C VAL A 364 -12.85 -8.04 18.14
N PRO A 365 -13.52 -8.15 19.30
CA PRO A 365 -13.32 -7.19 20.38
C PRO A 365 -11.92 -7.28 20.96
N GLN A 366 -11.30 -6.13 21.27
CA GLN A 366 -9.97 -6.12 21.90
C GLN A 366 -9.90 -6.93 23.20
N SER A 367 -11.00 -7.06 23.94
CA SER A 367 -11.02 -7.88 25.17
C SER A 367 -10.71 -9.35 24.90
N VAL A 368 -11.10 -9.88 23.72
CA VAL A 368 -10.76 -11.23 23.27
C VAL A 368 -9.25 -11.32 22.99
N LEU A 369 -8.70 -10.35 22.25
CA LEU A 369 -7.27 -10.30 21.92
C LEU A 369 -6.38 -10.12 23.16
N LYS A 370 -6.78 -9.24 24.09
CA LYS A 370 -6.10 -9.03 25.38
C LYS A 370 -6.13 -10.30 26.25
N SER A 371 -7.19 -11.10 26.17
CA SER A 371 -7.24 -12.41 26.82
C SER A 371 -6.24 -13.40 26.21
N LEU A 372 -6.15 -13.46 24.88
CA LEU A 372 -5.17 -14.31 24.19
C LEU A 372 -3.73 -13.88 24.52
N ALA A 373 -3.45 -12.58 24.49
CA ALA A 373 -2.15 -12.03 24.87
C ALA A 373 -1.76 -12.40 26.31
N SER A 374 -2.72 -12.38 27.24
CA SER A 374 -2.47 -12.77 28.65
C SER A 374 -2.09 -14.25 28.82
N ASP A 375 -2.48 -15.11 27.89
CA ASP A 375 -2.11 -16.53 27.83
C ASP A 375 -1.00 -16.81 26.81
N SER A 376 -0.17 -15.78 26.54
CA SER A 376 0.97 -15.84 25.62
C SER A 376 0.60 -16.37 24.23
N TRP A 377 -0.62 -16.07 23.78
CA TRP A 377 -1.16 -16.49 22.49
C TRP A 377 -1.16 -18.01 22.26
N THR A 378 -1.16 -18.82 23.33
CA THR A 378 -1.07 -20.28 23.25
C THR A 378 -2.38 -20.96 22.82
N GLY A 379 -3.49 -20.21 22.77
CA GLY A 379 -4.79 -20.64 22.26
C GLY A 379 -5.34 -19.70 21.18
N GLY A 380 -6.60 -19.88 20.81
CA GLY A 380 -7.27 -19.04 19.81
C GLY A 380 -7.12 -19.58 18.38
N SER A 381 -8.20 -19.49 17.60
CA SER A 381 -8.19 -19.72 16.15
C SER A 381 -9.09 -18.71 15.44
N ILE A 382 -8.89 -18.52 14.14
CA ILE A 382 -9.77 -17.66 13.33
C ILE A 382 -11.18 -18.27 13.27
N ASN A 383 -11.30 -19.59 13.22
CA ASN A 383 -12.60 -20.26 13.26
C ASN A 383 -13.36 -19.97 14.56
N GLU A 384 -12.68 -19.87 15.72
CA GLU A 384 -13.34 -19.48 16.96
C GLU A 384 -13.90 -18.05 16.90
N PHE A 385 -13.25 -17.14 16.15
CA PHE A 385 -13.79 -15.81 15.91
C PHE A 385 -15.03 -15.86 15.00
N ILE A 386 -14.96 -16.62 13.90
CA ILE A 386 -16.10 -16.82 12.99
C ILE A 386 -17.28 -17.45 13.72
N ASP A 387 -17.05 -18.49 14.52
CA ASP A 387 -18.07 -19.19 15.31
C ASP A 387 -18.70 -18.28 16.38
N ALA A 388 -17.96 -17.28 16.86
CA ALA A 388 -18.45 -16.24 17.77
C ALA A 388 -19.21 -15.11 17.04
N GLY A 389 -19.26 -15.12 15.71
CA GLY A 389 -19.93 -14.13 14.88
C GLY A 389 -19.04 -12.97 14.41
N TYR A 390 -17.75 -12.97 14.76
CA TYR A 390 -16.79 -11.97 14.31
C TYR A 390 -16.22 -12.33 12.93
N ARG A 391 -15.94 -11.32 12.12
CA ARG A 391 -15.52 -11.47 10.72
C ARG A 391 -14.36 -10.56 10.34
N VAL A 392 -14.04 -9.58 11.18
CA VAL A 392 -12.96 -8.61 10.96
C VAL A 392 -12.04 -8.52 12.17
N LEU A 393 -10.74 -8.77 11.96
CA LEU A 393 -9.70 -8.42 12.94
C LEU A 393 -9.06 -7.09 12.54
N LEU A 394 -9.16 -6.09 13.40
CA LEU A 394 -8.53 -4.79 13.19
C LEU A 394 -7.18 -4.74 13.92
N LEU A 395 -6.13 -4.43 13.17
CA LEU A 395 -4.80 -4.13 13.67
C LEU A 395 -4.39 -2.71 13.25
N ALA A 396 -3.54 -2.06 14.02
CA ALA A 396 -2.95 -0.77 13.67
C ALA A 396 -1.52 -0.66 14.21
N ASN A 397 -0.76 0.36 13.81
CA ASN A 397 0.62 0.58 14.27
C ASN A 397 0.68 0.62 15.81
N GLU A 398 -0.34 1.20 16.44
CA GLU A 398 -0.52 1.25 17.88
C GLU A 398 -1.93 0.83 18.31
N ASP A 399 -2.12 0.48 19.60
CA ASP A 399 -3.44 0.16 20.15
C ASP A 399 -4.31 1.43 20.19
N THR A 400 -5.37 1.46 19.38
CA THR A 400 -6.28 2.62 19.28
C THR A 400 -7.47 2.56 20.24
N GLY A 401 -7.60 1.49 21.03
CA GLY A 401 -8.80 1.16 21.80
C GLY A 401 -9.88 0.39 21.03
N LEU A 402 -9.82 0.37 19.69
CA LEU A 402 -10.61 -0.51 18.82
C LEU A 402 -9.72 -1.51 18.06
N ALA A 403 -8.70 -1.02 17.35
CA ALA A 403 -7.72 -1.83 16.66
C ALA A 403 -6.57 -2.22 17.61
N TYR A 404 -6.11 -3.47 17.55
CA TYR A 404 -5.03 -3.95 18.41
C TYR A 404 -3.66 -3.58 17.81
N GLY A 405 -2.68 -3.27 18.65
CA GLY A 405 -1.34 -2.90 18.18
C GLY A 405 -0.65 -4.08 17.46
N LEU A 406 -0.23 -3.87 16.21
CA LEU A 406 0.45 -4.87 15.39
C LEU A 406 1.74 -5.37 16.07
N TYR A 407 2.52 -4.46 16.66
CA TYR A 407 3.78 -4.79 17.33
C TYR A 407 3.62 -5.63 18.60
N ASP A 408 2.40 -5.72 19.16
CA ASP A 408 2.09 -6.58 20.31
C ASP A 408 1.34 -7.86 19.92
N PHE A 409 0.86 -7.93 18.66
CA PHE A 409 0.10 -9.07 18.16
C PHE A 409 0.99 -10.31 18.09
N CYS A 410 0.49 -11.45 18.58
CA CYS A 410 1.23 -12.73 18.57
C CYS A 410 2.63 -12.70 19.23
N GLY A 411 2.84 -11.81 20.21
CA GLY A 411 4.09 -11.70 20.96
C GLY A 411 5.11 -10.75 20.33
N GLY A 412 4.82 -10.24 19.13
CA GLY A 412 5.69 -9.32 18.40
C GLY A 412 5.42 -9.37 16.90
N HIS A 413 5.90 -8.38 16.17
CA HIS A 413 5.94 -8.38 14.70
C HIS A 413 7.38 -8.20 14.23
N GLU A 414 7.85 -9.09 13.38
CA GLU A 414 9.19 -9.04 12.79
C GLU A 414 9.10 -9.13 11.26
N ILE A 415 9.94 -8.35 10.59
CA ILE A 415 10.03 -8.32 9.13
C ILE A 415 11.25 -9.12 8.70
N LEU A 416 11.03 -10.15 7.87
CA LEU A 416 12.10 -10.81 7.14
C LEU A 416 12.14 -10.23 5.73
N THR A 417 13.14 -9.40 5.46
CA THR A 417 13.31 -8.70 4.18
C THR A 417 13.49 -9.67 3.01
N THR A 418 13.13 -9.23 1.79
CA THR A 418 13.20 -10.06 0.58
C THR A 418 14.61 -10.45 0.17
N GLU A 419 15.64 -9.80 0.71
CA GLU A 419 17.05 -10.17 0.50
C GLU A 419 17.35 -11.62 0.97
N TYR A 420 16.57 -12.11 1.94
CA TYR A 420 16.73 -13.45 2.50
C TYR A 420 15.87 -14.52 1.82
N ILE A 421 15.17 -14.20 0.71
CA ILE A 421 14.22 -15.13 0.07
C ILE A 421 14.83 -16.48 -0.31
N ASP A 422 16.09 -16.48 -0.74
CA ASP A 422 16.80 -17.70 -1.12
C ASP A 422 17.63 -18.31 0.02
N THR A 423 17.61 -17.68 1.20
CA THR A 423 18.40 -18.14 2.36
C THR A 423 17.76 -19.36 3.00
N LEU A 424 18.60 -20.36 3.30
CA LEU A 424 18.19 -21.53 4.06
C LEU A 424 18.38 -21.27 5.56
N PRO A 425 17.47 -21.78 6.41
CA PRO A 425 17.61 -21.65 7.86
C PRO A 425 18.85 -22.38 8.37
N ASP A 426 19.45 -21.86 9.44
CA ASP A 426 20.55 -22.50 10.14
C ASP A 426 20.10 -23.75 10.94
N SER A 427 21.04 -24.39 11.64
CA SER A 427 20.73 -25.58 12.48
C SER A 427 19.77 -25.30 13.63
N SER A 428 19.59 -24.04 14.00
CA SER A 428 18.68 -23.56 15.03
C SER A 428 17.34 -23.08 14.44
N ARG A 429 17.11 -23.31 13.14
CA ARG A 429 15.93 -22.85 12.39
C ARG A 429 15.80 -21.33 12.37
N LYS A 430 16.92 -20.63 12.16
CA LYS A 430 16.94 -19.17 12.04
C LYS A 430 17.37 -18.70 10.66
N ILE A 431 16.75 -17.63 10.19
CA ILE A 431 17.17 -16.82 9.04
C ILE A 431 17.37 -15.40 9.57
N ASP A 432 18.54 -14.81 9.34
CA ASP A 432 18.92 -13.50 9.92
C ASP A 432 18.68 -13.38 11.43
N GLY A 433 18.95 -14.44 12.19
CA GLY A 433 18.71 -14.48 13.64
C GLY A 433 17.24 -14.63 14.05
N LEU A 434 16.29 -14.45 13.13
CA LEU A 434 14.87 -14.67 13.32
C LEU A 434 14.55 -16.17 13.23
N GLU A 435 13.99 -16.74 14.29
CA GLU A 435 13.39 -18.06 14.31
C GLU A 435 12.25 -18.14 13.28
N ILE A 436 12.38 -19.09 12.36
CA ILE A 436 11.29 -19.51 11.49
C ILE A 436 10.48 -20.59 12.21
N TYR A 437 9.14 -20.57 12.05
CA TYR A 437 8.25 -21.55 12.68
C TYR A 437 8.30 -21.55 14.22
N GLY A 438 8.16 -20.36 14.82
CA GLY A 438 8.12 -20.14 16.28
C GLY A 438 6.86 -19.41 16.75
N ASN A 439 6.77 -19.14 18.06
CA ASN A 439 5.63 -18.48 18.73
C ASN A 439 6.00 -17.16 19.41
N ASN A 440 7.23 -16.68 19.25
CA ASN A 440 7.71 -15.50 19.96
C ASN A 440 7.20 -14.21 19.33
N TYR A 441 6.93 -14.25 18.03
CA TYR A 441 6.45 -13.14 17.23
C TYR A 441 5.88 -13.69 15.93
N PHE A 442 5.13 -12.84 15.26
CA PHE A 442 4.59 -13.04 13.94
C PHE A 442 5.58 -12.52 12.89
N LEU A 443 5.73 -13.26 11.79
CA LEU A 443 6.75 -13.02 10.76
C LEU A 443 6.10 -12.63 9.43
N ARG A 444 6.49 -11.48 8.90
CA ARG A 444 5.99 -10.91 7.64
C ARG A 444 7.16 -10.63 6.69
N SER A 445 6.91 -10.73 5.39
CA SER A 445 7.75 -10.13 4.36
C SER A 445 6.87 -9.40 3.36
N TYR A 446 7.37 -8.31 2.79
CA TYR A 446 6.74 -7.55 1.71
C TYR A 446 7.82 -6.97 0.79
N GLN A 447 7.44 -6.54 -0.40
CA GLN A 447 8.27 -5.66 -1.24
C GLN A 447 7.56 -4.33 -1.43
N VAL A 448 8.34 -3.31 -1.80
CA VAL A 448 7.76 -2.07 -2.31
C VAL A 448 8.03 -1.98 -3.81
N GLU A 449 6.98 -2.02 -4.63
CA GLU A 449 7.12 -1.84 -6.08
C GLU A 449 6.97 -0.38 -6.53
N LEU A 450 6.56 0.51 -5.62
CA LEU A 450 6.46 1.95 -5.87
C LEU A 450 7.81 2.53 -6.25
N ARG A 451 7.81 3.45 -7.22
CA ARG A 451 9.03 4.13 -7.66
C ARG A 451 8.70 5.48 -8.28
N TYR A 452 9.49 6.49 -7.94
CA TYR A 452 9.36 7.84 -8.50
C TYR A 452 10.53 8.17 -9.43
N ILE A 453 10.47 7.64 -10.66
CA ILE A 453 11.53 7.76 -11.65
C ILE A 453 12.80 7.13 -11.08
N SER A 454 13.80 7.92 -10.66
CA SER A 454 15.08 7.44 -10.11
C SER A 454 15.11 7.43 -8.58
N LEU A 455 13.99 7.71 -7.92
CA LEU A 455 13.85 7.64 -6.47
C LEU A 455 13.12 6.35 -6.07
N SER A 456 13.52 5.74 -4.96
CA SER A 456 12.72 4.73 -4.26
C SER A 456 11.40 5.32 -3.73
N ASP A 457 10.55 4.46 -3.21
CA ASP A 457 9.35 4.80 -2.43
C ASP A 457 9.66 5.73 -1.24
N GLU A 458 10.80 5.52 -0.57
CA GLU A 458 11.27 6.41 0.50
C GLU A 458 11.88 7.74 -0.02
N GLY A 459 11.86 8.00 -1.33
CA GLY A 459 12.42 9.23 -1.91
C GLY A 459 13.95 9.24 -2.03
N VAL A 460 14.61 8.08 -1.92
CA VAL A 460 16.07 7.97 -2.01
C VAL A 460 16.51 7.74 -3.46
N LEU A 461 17.47 8.53 -3.96
CA LEU A 461 18.08 8.29 -5.28
C LEU A 461 18.78 6.94 -5.31
N THR A 462 18.28 6.01 -6.14
CA THR A 462 18.84 4.67 -6.25
C THR A 462 18.68 4.06 -7.64
N GLU A 463 19.71 3.33 -8.06
CA GLU A 463 19.67 2.45 -9.24
C GLU A 463 19.40 0.99 -8.85
N GLU A 464 19.40 0.68 -7.55
CA GLU A 464 19.17 -0.67 -7.04
C GLU A 464 17.70 -1.07 -7.20
N PHE A 465 17.52 -2.38 -7.36
CA PHE A 465 16.22 -3.04 -7.39
C PHE A 465 16.09 -3.91 -6.15
N GLU A 466 14.98 -3.75 -5.47
CA GLU A 466 14.59 -4.73 -4.47
C GLU A 466 14.33 -6.08 -5.14
N THR A 467 14.51 -7.14 -4.36
CA THR A 467 14.07 -8.46 -4.78
C THR A 467 12.55 -8.50 -4.63
N PHE A 468 11.83 -8.46 -5.75
CA PHE A 468 10.37 -8.56 -5.73
C PHE A 468 9.90 -9.98 -5.44
N LEU A 469 8.83 -10.12 -4.66
CA LEU A 469 8.07 -11.36 -4.47
C LEU A 469 7.25 -11.61 -5.74
N ASN A 470 7.73 -12.57 -6.52
CA ASN A 470 7.18 -12.98 -7.81
C ASN A 470 6.73 -14.44 -7.74
N SER A 471 5.96 -14.88 -8.72
CA SER A 471 5.50 -16.28 -8.82
C SER A 471 6.63 -17.33 -8.81
N SER A 472 7.86 -16.92 -9.15
CA SER A 472 9.04 -17.78 -9.21
C SER A 472 9.82 -17.94 -7.89
N ASN A 473 9.56 -17.10 -6.88
CA ASN A 473 10.34 -17.11 -5.63
C ASN A 473 9.48 -17.08 -4.35
N ILE A 474 8.20 -16.71 -4.42
CA ILE A 474 7.30 -16.66 -3.25
C ILE A 474 7.27 -17.99 -2.49
N ASP A 475 7.36 -19.12 -3.19
CA ASP A 475 7.33 -20.45 -2.59
C ASP A 475 8.53 -20.69 -1.63
N ASN A 476 9.62 -19.93 -1.80
CA ASN A 476 10.79 -20.01 -0.94
C ASN A 476 10.55 -19.48 0.48
N PHE A 477 9.65 -18.52 0.65
CA PHE A 477 9.20 -18.07 1.97
C PHE A 477 7.98 -18.86 2.46
N VAL A 478 7.03 -19.18 1.56
CA VAL A 478 5.85 -19.98 1.89
C VAL A 478 6.23 -21.29 2.57
N ARG A 479 7.24 -22.00 2.06
CA ARG A 479 7.71 -23.29 2.61
C ARG A 479 8.20 -23.20 4.06
N TRP A 480 8.58 -22.01 4.54
CA TRP A 480 9.00 -21.80 5.92
C TRP A 480 7.84 -21.48 6.86
N ASN A 481 6.60 -21.55 6.36
CA ASN A 481 5.40 -21.11 7.05
C ASN A 481 5.57 -19.67 7.58
N MET A 482 6.17 -18.80 6.78
CA MET A 482 6.10 -17.38 7.05
C MET A 482 4.63 -16.98 7.04
N HIS A 483 4.21 -16.21 8.04
CA HIS A 483 2.79 -16.01 8.31
C HIS A 483 2.15 -15.16 7.22
N LEU A 484 2.84 -14.11 6.80
CA LEU A 484 2.44 -13.24 5.69
C LEU A 484 3.56 -13.12 4.68
N VAL A 485 3.26 -13.49 3.44
CA VAL A 485 4.01 -13.08 2.26
C VAL A 485 3.15 -12.00 1.61
N ALA A 486 3.34 -10.75 2.00
CA ALA A 486 2.52 -9.62 1.59
C ALA A 486 3.02 -9.06 0.27
N THR A 487 2.40 -9.49 -0.84
CA THR A 487 2.89 -9.12 -2.17
C THR A 487 2.24 -7.83 -2.64
N ASP A 488 3.01 -6.96 -3.29
CA ASP A 488 2.47 -6.00 -4.24
C ASP A 488 2.05 -6.74 -5.53
N MET A 489 1.24 -6.09 -6.37
CA MET A 489 0.88 -6.57 -7.70
C MET A 489 0.36 -8.01 -7.71
N VAL A 490 -0.49 -8.37 -6.74
CA VAL A 490 -1.08 -9.71 -6.64
C VAL A 490 -1.86 -10.08 -7.90
N ASP A 491 -1.66 -11.30 -8.39
CA ASP A 491 -2.30 -11.86 -9.57
C ASP A 491 -2.44 -13.39 -9.46
N GLY A 492 -2.93 -14.05 -10.51
CA GLY A 492 -3.16 -15.49 -10.51
C GLY A 492 -1.88 -16.30 -10.40
N ALA A 493 -0.77 -15.84 -10.99
CA ALA A 493 0.51 -16.53 -10.95
C ALA A 493 1.12 -16.50 -9.54
N LYS A 494 1.07 -15.36 -8.85
CA LYS A 494 1.48 -15.23 -7.44
C LYS A 494 0.59 -16.05 -6.52
N MET A 495 -0.73 -16.05 -6.74
CA MET A 495 -1.65 -16.90 -5.98
C MET A 495 -1.36 -18.40 -6.18
N SER A 496 -0.95 -18.81 -7.39
CA SER A 496 -0.52 -20.19 -7.68
C SER A 496 0.76 -20.57 -6.92
N ALA A 497 1.71 -19.63 -6.77
CA ALA A 497 2.95 -19.84 -6.02
C ALA A 497 2.72 -20.03 -4.51
N LEU A 498 1.62 -19.50 -3.96
CA LEU A 498 1.20 -19.72 -2.57
C LEU A 498 0.62 -21.11 -2.31
N VAL A 499 0.35 -21.90 -3.36
CA VAL A 499 -0.09 -23.29 -3.19
C VAL A 499 1.06 -24.12 -2.62
N TRP A 500 0.81 -24.83 -1.52
CA TRP A 500 1.74 -25.79 -0.95
C TRP A 500 1.20 -27.23 -0.97
N SER A 501 -0.12 -27.41 -1.01
CA SER A 501 -0.84 -28.68 -0.84
C SER A 501 -1.11 -29.44 -2.15
N TRP A 502 -2.31 -29.31 -2.73
CA TRP A 502 -2.80 -30.07 -3.88
C TRP A 502 -2.01 -29.79 -5.16
N ALA A 503 -1.79 -30.85 -5.95
CA ALA A 503 -1.30 -30.68 -7.31
C ALA A 503 -2.40 -30.05 -8.18
N GLU A 504 -2.01 -29.50 -9.33
CA GLU A 504 -2.94 -28.88 -10.26
C GLU A 504 -4.07 -29.86 -10.65
N ASN A 505 -5.32 -29.39 -10.55
CA ASN A 505 -6.54 -30.15 -10.81
C ASN A 505 -6.80 -31.35 -9.88
N GLU A 506 -6.18 -31.39 -8.70
CA GLU A 506 -6.49 -32.35 -7.62
C GLU A 506 -7.37 -31.73 -6.52
N PRO A 507 -8.16 -32.54 -5.78
CA PRO A 507 -8.33 -33.99 -5.91
C PRO A 507 -9.13 -34.37 -7.16
N SER A 508 -8.56 -35.25 -7.99
CA SER A 508 -9.21 -35.76 -9.21
C SER A 508 -10.27 -36.85 -8.91
N VAL A 509 -10.27 -37.39 -7.68
CA VAL A 509 -11.24 -38.36 -7.17
C VAL A 509 -11.51 -38.13 -5.69
N THR A 510 -12.80 -38.16 -5.30
CA THR A 510 -13.27 -37.88 -3.93
C THR A 510 -14.07 -39.03 -3.32
N THR A 511 -14.00 -40.23 -3.90
CA THR A 511 -14.71 -41.40 -3.37
C THR A 511 -14.10 -41.85 -2.03
N SER A 512 -14.89 -42.51 -1.19
CA SER A 512 -14.41 -43.05 0.11
C SER A 512 -13.29 -44.09 0.01
N GLU A 513 -13.08 -44.67 -1.18
CA GLU A 513 -12.00 -45.62 -1.47
C GLU A 513 -10.68 -44.92 -1.84
N ALA A 514 -10.75 -43.64 -2.20
CA ALA A 514 -9.59 -42.85 -2.57
C ALA A 514 -8.63 -42.68 -1.39
N SER A 515 -7.36 -42.56 -1.71
CA SER A 515 -6.32 -42.19 -0.75
C SER A 515 -5.54 -41.02 -1.29
N VAL A 516 -5.10 -40.16 -0.39
CA VAL A 516 -4.31 -38.98 -0.73
C VAL A 516 -2.83 -39.31 -0.51
N LEU A 517 -2.02 -39.03 -1.52
CA LEU A 517 -0.60 -39.32 -1.51
C LEU A 517 0.19 -38.06 -1.81
N MET A 518 1.39 -37.96 -1.24
CA MET A 518 2.36 -36.96 -1.69
C MET A 518 3.09 -37.47 -2.92
N ASN A 519 3.05 -36.70 -4.00
CA ASN A 519 3.81 -36.97 -5.21
C ASN A 519 5.28 -36.52 -5.07
N THR A 520 6.10 -36.82 -6.09
CA THR A 520 7.54 -36.51 -6.06
C THR A 520 7.88 -35.02 -6.03
N SER A 521 6.95 -34.16 -6.46
CA SER A 521 7.10 -32.70 -6.38
C SER A 521 6.80 -32.15 -4.98
N GLY A 522 6.22 -32.97 -4.09
CA GLY A 522 5.75 -32.56 -2.76
C GLY A 522 4.32 -32.05 -2.74
N ARG A 523 3.54 -32.30 -3.81
CA ARG A 523 2.13 -31.94 -3.93
C ARG A 523 1.22 -33.14 -3.69
N TRP A 524 -0.03 -32.89 -3.32
CA TRP A 524 -0.98 -33.93 -2.97
C TRP A 524 -1.78 -34.37 -4.17
N VAL A 525 -1.99 -35.68 -4.31
CA VAL A 525 -2.81 -36.28 -5.38
C VAL A 525 -3.77 -37.30 -4.76
N ALA A 526 -5.00 -37.33 -5.25
CA ALA A 526 -5.99 -38.33 -4.84
C ALA A 526 -6.00 -39.51 -5.82
N SER A 527 -6.08 -40.74 -5.30
CA SER A 527 -6.11 -41.92 -6.17
C SER A 527 -6.81 -43.12 -5.53
N THR A 528 -7.57 -43.85 -6.34
CA THR A 528 -8.15 -45.16 -5.98
C THR A 528 -7.26 -46.35 -6.38
N SER A 529 -6.23 -46.11 -7.19
CA SER A 529 -5.37 -47.16 -7.78
C SER A 529 -3.90 -47.07 -7.38
N ALA A 530 -3.46 -45.96 -6.78
CA ALA A 530 -2.09 -45.79 -6.34
C ALA A 530 -1.70 -46.83 -5.27
N THR A 531 -0.46 -47.32 -5.36
CA THR A 531 0.04 -48.34 -4.43
C THR A 531 0.35 -47.72 -3.08
N LYS A 532 -0.35 -48.19 -2.04
CA LYS A 532 -0.18 -47.75 -0.64
C LYS A 532 1.00 -48.50 0.00
N THR A 533 2.22 -48.01 -0.24
CA THR A 533 3.45 -48.67 0.28
C THR A 533 3.80 -48.16 1.66
N TYR A 534 3.66 -46.85 1.86
CA TYR A 534 4.06 -46.17 3.09
C TYR A 534 2.95 -45.26 3.61
N LYS A 535 3.04 -44.89 4.88
CA LYS A 535 2.28 -43.76 5.43
C LYS A 535 3.16 -42.82 6.23
N ALA A 536 2.75 -41.56 6.27
CA ALA A 536 3.44 -40.49 6.97
C ALA A 536 2.87 -40.30 8.38
N CYS A 537 3.74 -40.35 9.40
CA CYS A 537 3.37 -40.09 10.78
C CYS A 537 4.10 -38.84 11.28
N TRP A 538 3.39 -37.91 11.93
CA TRP A 538 3.92 -36.63 12.42
C TRP A 538 4.13 -36.64 13.94
N SER A 539 5.20 -36.01 14.41
CA SER A 539 5.41 -35.67 15.83
C SER A 539 5.53 -34.15 15.97
N SER A 540 4.57 -33.54 16.67
CA SER A 540 4.60 -32.11 17.00
C SER A 540 5.69 -31.75 18.01
N SER A 541 6.05 -32.68 18.90
CA SER A 541 7.09 -32.45 19.92
C SER A 541 8.50 -32.31 19.36
N SER A 542 8.81 -33.06 18.29
CA SER A 542 10.12 -33.05 17.64
C SER A 542 10.11 -32.29 16.31
N LEU A 543 8.93 -31.95 15.80
CA LEU A 543 8.71 -31.33 14.50
C LEU A 543 9.36 -32.16 13.37
N THR A 544 9.02 -33.45 13.32
CA THR A 544 9.59 -34.41 12.36
C THR A 544 8.55 -35.38 11.83
N TRP A 545 8.76 -35.84 10.60
CA TRP A 545 8.02 -36.94 10.00
C TRP A 545 8.74 -38.27 10.15
N SER A 546 7.97 -39.32 10.45
CA SER A 546 8.39 -40.72 10.37
C SER A 546 7.59 -41.42 9.29
N ILE A 547 8.28 -42.02 8.32
CA ILE A 547 7.65 -42.76 7.23
C ILE A 547 7.78 -44.24 7.55
N VAL A 548 6.65 -44.94 7.67
CA VAL A 548 6.59 -46.38 8.00
C VAL A 548 5.86 -47.14 6.90
N ALA A 549 5.94 -48.48 6.90
CA ALA A 549 5.14 -49.27 5.97
C ALA A 549 3.65 -49.01 6.23
N TYR A 550 2.82 -48.98 5.18
CA TYR A 550 1.42 -48.59 5.29
C TYR A 550 0.63 -49.43 6.33
N VAL A 551 0.97 -50.72 6.43
CA VAL A 551 0.36 -51.70 7.34
C VAL A 551 0.79 -51.53 8.81
N ASP A 552 1.93 -50.91 9.08
CA ASP A 552 2.50 -50.80 10.43
C ASP A 552 1.83 -49.65 11.20
N SER A 553 1.72 -49.72 12.52
CA SER A 553 1.27 -48.56 13.32
C SER A 553 2.33 -47.46 13.35
N CYS A 554 1.90 -46.19 13.50
CA CYS A 554 2.83 -45.12 13.84
C CYS A 554 3.50 -45.44 15.19
N VAL A 555 4.79 -45.10 15.31
CA VAL A 555 5.53 -45.27 16.56
C VAL A 555 4.99 -44.34 17.65
N SER A 556 5.21 -44.68 18.92
CA SER A 556 4.76 -43.87 20.06
C SER A 556 5.24 -42.42 19.92
N GLY A 557 4.32 -41.46 20.14
CA GLY A 557 4.60 -40.03 19.97
C GLY A 557 4.40 -39.49 18.55
N TYR A 558 4.07 -40.35 17.58
CA TYR A 558 3.75 -39.95 16.21
C TYR A 558 2.31 -40.33 15.82
N THR A 559 1.66 -39.48 15.02
CA THR A 559 0.26 -39.65 14.61
C THR A 559 0.15 -39.72 13.09
N TYR A 560 -0.71 -40.61 12.58
CA TYR A 560 -1.02 -40.67 11.15
C TYR A 560 -1.90 -39.48 10.75
N THR A 561 -1.30 -38.48 10.10
CA THR A 561 -1.93 -37.20 9.76
C THR A 561 -1.44 -36.71 8.39
N ALA A 562 -2.11 -35.70 7.85
CA ALA A 562 -1.59 -34.88 6.77
C ALA A 562 -0.79 -33.68 7.32
N PRO A 563 0.10 -33.07 6.53
CA PRO A 563 0.66 -31.77 6.86
C PRO A 563 -0.44 -30.73 7.07
N ALA A 564 -0.37 -29.97 8.16
CA ALA A 564 -1.33 -28.91 8.47
C ALA A 564 -0.94 -27.55 7.86
N ASP A 565 0.33 -27.39 7.50
CA ASP A 565 0.93 -26.14 7.04
C ASP A 565 2.07 -26.43 6.02
N PRO A 566 2.55 -25.41 5.27
CA PRO A 566 3.59 -25.59 4.27
C PRO A 566 4.92 -26.10 4.84
N TYR A 567 5.28 -25.73 6.08
CA TYR A 567 6.54 -26.17 6.69
C TYR A 567 6.51 -27.67 6.98
N GLN A 568 5.41 -28.17 7.55
CA GLN A 568 5.17 -29.60 7.69
C GLN A 568 5.20 -30.30 6.33
N ASN A 569 4.63 -29.69 5.27
CA ASN A 569 4.62 -30.27 3.93
C ASN A 569 6.04 -30.38 3.35
N TYR A 570 6.86 -29.33 3.51
CA TYR A 570 8.27 -29.31 3.15
C TYR A 570 9.08 -30.38 3.89
N LEU A 571 8.88 -30.51 5.21
CA LEU A 571 9.55 -31.52 6.02
C LEU A 571 9.17 -32.94 5.60
N LEU A 572 7.90 -33.16 5.21
CA LEU A 572 7.46 -34.46 4.71
C LEU A 572 8.15 -34.80 3.39
N LYS A 573 8.16 -33.86 2.43
CA LYS A 573 8.90 -34.02 1.15
C LYS A 573 10.37 -34.37 1.42
N SER A 574 11.02 -33.66 2.34
CA SER A 574 12.41 -33.89 2.73
C SER A 574 12.63 -35.27 3.35
N ALA A 575 11.71 -35.74 4.21
CA ALA A 575 11.75 -37.08 4.79
C ALA A 575 11.57 -38.19 3.74
N ILE A 576 10.68 -37.99 2.76
CA ILE A 576 10.45 -38.91 1.63
C ILE A 576 11.73 -39.04 0.80
N SER A 577 12.36 -37.90 0.45
CA SER A 577 13.62 -37.86 -0.28
C SER A 577 14.76 -38.52 0.49
N THR A 578 14.88 -38.26 1.79
CA THR A 578 15.91 -38.87 2.66
C THR A 578 15.78 -40.39 2.73
N LYS A 579 14.54 -40.90 2.69
CA LYS A 579 14.26 -42.34 2.65
C LYS A 579 14.48 -42.97 1.25
N GLY A 580 14.81 -42.18 0.24
CA GLY A 580 15.04 -42.63 -1.13
C GLY A 580 13.77 -43.10 -1.84
N ILE A 581 12.60 -42.60 -1.43
CA ILE A 581 11.33 -42.94 -2.08
C ILE A 581 11.16 -42.02 -3.31
N THR A 582 11.15 -42.62 -4.50
CA THR A 582 11.05 -41.89 -5.79
C THR A 582 9.71 -42.10 -6.49
N THR A 583 8.73 -42.70 -5.81
CA THR A 583 7.40 -43.00 -6.34
C THR A 583 6.32 -42.35 -5.48
N THR A 584 5.17 -42.04 -6.07
CA THR A 584 3.97 -41.59 -5.36
C THR A 584 3.35 -42.75 -4.59
N ALA A 585 3.89 -43.04 -3.41
CA ALA A 585 3.56 -44.23 -2.62
C ALA A 585 3.38 -43.98 -1.12
N VAL A 586 3.52 -42.72 -0.68
CA VAL A 586 3.39 -42.29 0.71
C VAL A 586 2.01 -41.68 0.92
N VAL A 587 1.17 -42.39 1.66
CA VAL A 587 -0.19 -41.97 1.98
C VAL A 587 -0.17 -40.99 3.16
N ILE A 588 -0.95 -39.91 3.02
CA ILE A 588 -1.22 -38.93 4.07
C ILE A 588 -2.69 -39.00 4.47
N ASN A 589 -2.98 -38.74 5.74
CA ASN A 589 -4.33 -38.85 6.27
C ASN A 589 -5.12 -37.55 6.02
N VAL A 590 -5.60 -37.38 4.79
CA VAL A 590 -6.49 -36.28 4.39
C VAL A 590 -7.92 -36.81 4.27
N THR A 591 -8.87 -36.10 4.84
CA THR A 591 -10.29 -36.38 4.64
C THR A 591 -10.76 -35.71 3.35
N LEU A 592 -11.17 -36.53 2.38
CA LEU A 592 -11.86 -36.09 1.16
C LEU A 592 -13.36 -36.06 1.47
N SER A 593 -13.85 -35.00 2.13
CA SER A 593 -15.28 -34.83 2.45
C SER A 593 -15.77 -33.46 2.07
#